data_AF-A0A434SJ03-F1
#
_entry.id   AF-A0A434SJ03-F1
#
_cell.length_a   1.000
_cell.length_b   1.000
_cell.length_c   1.000
_cell.angle_alpha   90.00
_cell.angle_beta   90.00
_cell.angle_gamma   90.00
#
_symmetry.space_group_name_H-M   'P 1'
#
loop_
_entity.id
_entity.type
_entity.pdbx_description
1 polymer ?
#
loop_
_entity_poly.entity_id
_entity_poly.type
_entity_poly.pdbx_seq_one_letter_code
_entity_poly.pdbx_strand_id
1 'polypeptide(L)' 'MRQLKGVEFPNLEAVHDEALRSAIDLLDDTAAEGGQQGWAVRVRDANGKIVLSIDFDEAKRKKAATE' A
#
# COMPACT_ATOMS: atom_id res chain seq x y z
N MET A 1 -13.78 11.17 11.47
CA MET A 1 -12.58 10.49 10.93
C MET A 1 -11.37 11.37 11.20
N ARG A 2 -10.26 10.83 11.69
CA ARG A 2 -9.02 11.60 11.89
C ARG A 2 -8.43 11.91 10.51
N GLN A 3 -8.34 13.18 10.12
CA GLN A 3 -7.53 13.56 8.96
C GLN A 3 -6.07 13.50 9.37
N LEU A 4 -5.35 12.54 8.78
CA LEU A 4 -3.89 12.52 8.81
C LEU A 4 -3.40 13.54 7.78
N LYS A 5 -2.36 14.31 8.13
CA LYS A 5 -1.73 15.22 7.18
C LYS A 5 -1.13 14.37 6.06
N GLY A 6 -1.56 14.61 4.83
CA GLY A 6 -1.03 13.93 3.66
C GLY A 6 0.45 14.27 3.43
N VAL A 7 1.13 13.43 2.66
CA VAL A 7 2.47 13.68 2.15
C VAL A 7 2.37 13.99 0.65
N GLU A 8 3.27 14.83 0.15
CA GLU A 8 3.35 15.17 -1.27
C GLU A 8 4.39 14.30 -1.97
N PHE A 9 4.05 13.80 -3.15
CA PHE A 9 4.95 13.03 -4.00
C PHE A 9 5.21 13.79 -5.32
N PRO A 10 6.40 13.63 -5.91
CA PRO A 10 6.78 14.36 -7.12
C PRO A 10 5.98 13.94 -8.36
N ASN A 11 5.46 12.71 -8.40
CA ASN A 11 4.66 12.18 -9.51
C ASN A 11 3.86 10.93 -9.05
N LEU A 12 3.02 10.39 -9.94
CA LEU A 12 2.20 9.20 -9.65
C LEU A 12 3.02 7.91 -9.51
N GLU A 13 4.20 7.83 -10.12
CA GLU A 13 5.10 6.68 -9.99
C GLU A 13 5.64 6.57 -8.57
N ALA A 14 6.09 7.68 -7.99
CA ALA A 14 6.54 7.72 -6.60
C ALA A 14 5.41 7.40 -5.61
N VAL A 15 4.16 7.77 -5.93
CA VAL A 15 2.98 7.35 -5.15
C VAL A 15 2.79 5.84 -5.22
N HIS A 16 2.95 5.26 -6.42
CA HIS A 16 2.85 3.82 -6.61
C HIS A 16 3.94 3.06 -5.86
N ASP A 17 5.19 3.52 -5.95
CA ASP A 17 6.32 2.88 -5.29
C ASP A 17 6.18 2.89 -3.77
N GLU A 18 5.77 4.02 -3.19
CA GLU A 18 5.53 4.08 -1.74
C GLU A 18 4.35 3.20 -1.31
N ALA A 19 3.26 3.18 -2.08
CA ALA A 19 2.13 2.33 -1.79
C ALA A 19 2.51 0.84 -1.86
N LEU A 20 3.34 0.46 -2.84
CA LEU A 20 3.82 -0.90 -3.01
C LEU A 20 4.74 -1.30 -1.86
N ARG A 21 5.69 -0.44 -1.50
CA ARG A 21 6.57 -0.61 -0.34
C ARG A 21 5.74 -0.81 0.93
N SER A 22 4.75 0.06 1.17
CA SER A 22 3.85 -0.03 2.32
C SER A 22 3.03 -1.32 2.35
N ALA A 23 2.61 -1.81 1.18
CA ALA A 23 1.88 -3.07 1.07
C ALA A 23 2.77 -4.28 1.37
N ILE A 24 4.03 -4.25 0.95
CA ILE A 24 5.02 -5.29 1.28
C ILE A 24 5.36 -5.26 2.77
N ASP A 25 5.59 -4.08 3.34
CA ASP A 25 5.82 -3.92 4.78
C ASP A 25 4.65 -4.51 5.59
N LEU A 26 3.40 -4.26 5.16
CA LEU A 26 2.21 -4.84 5.79
C LEU A 26 2.12 -6.37 5.64
N LEU A 27 2.53 -6.94 4.50
CA LEU A 27 2.62 -8.39 4.35
C LEU A 27 3.57 -8.99 5.38
N ASP A 28 4.71 -8.35 5.62
CA ASP A 28 5.73 -8.83 6.54
C ASP A 28 5.29 -8.69 8.00
N ASP A 29 4.70 -7.54 8.35
CA ASP A 29 4.16 -7.29 9.69
C ASP A 29 3.06 -8.32 10.04
N THR A 30 2.15 -8.60 9.10
CA THR A 30 1.06 -9.53 9.35
C THR A 30 1.48 -11.00 9.29
N ALA A 31 2.62 -11.33 8.68
CA ALA A 31 3.12 -12.71 8.60
C ALA A 31 3.40 -13.31 10.00
N ALA A 32 3.87 -12.48 10.94
CA ALA A 32 4.12 -12.90 12.33
C ALA A 32 2.84 -13.24 13.11
N GLU A 33 1.69 -12.69 12.70
CA GLU A 33 0.39 -12.84 13.37
C GLU A 33 -0.53 -13.88 12.70
N GLY A 34 0.02 -14.72 11.81
CA GLY A 34 -0.73 -15.73 11.08
C GLY A 34 -1.25 -15.29 9.71
N GLY A 35 -0.80 -14.14 9.21
CA GLY A 35 -0.96 -13.70 7.82
C GLY A 35 -2.38 -13.23 7.50
N GLN A 36 -2.80 -12.10 8.08
CA GLN A 36 -4.09 -11.50 7.76
C GLN A 36 -4.21 -11.21 6.26
N GLN A 37 -5.27 -11.73 5.64
CA GLN A 37 -5.53 -11.61 4.20
C GLN A 37 -6.69 -10.64 3.93
N GLY A 38 -6.91 -10.31 2.65
CA GLY A 38 -8.08 -9.54 2.20
C GLY A 38 -8.03 -8.04 2.48
N TRP A 39 -6.87 -7.50 2.88
CA TRP A 39 -6.65 -6.07 2.98
C TRP A 39 -6.23 -5.46 1.64
N ALA A 40 -6.27 -4.13 1.57
CA ALA A 40 -5.67 -3.36 0.50
C ALA A 40 -5.12 -2.04 1.04
N VAL A 41 -3.91 -1.66 0.61
CA VAL A 41 -3.34 -0.33 0.83
C VAL A 41 -3.94 0.61 -0.21
N ARG A 42 -4.56 1.70 0.25
CA ARG A 42 -5.25 2.65 -0.62
C ARG A 42 -4.71 4.05 -0.43
N VAL A 43 -4.25 4.66 -1.52
CA VAL A 43 -3.86 6.05 -1.54
C VAL A 43 -5.07 6.89 -1.94
N ARG A 44 -5.33 7.93 -1.16
CA ARG A 44 -6.36 8.93 -1.45
C ARG A 44 -5.71 10.26 -1.78
N ASP A 45 -6.26 10.97 -2.75
CA ASP A 45 -5.88 12.36 -3.02
C ASP A 45 -6.40 13.32 -1.93
N ALA A 46 -6.10 14.60 -2.07
CA ALA A 46 -6.54 15.65 -1.15
C ALA A 46 -8.07 15.77 -1.02
N ASN A 47 -8.83 15.31 -2.03
CA ASN A 47 -10.29 15.30 -2.02
C ASN A 47 -10.86 13.99 -1.42
N GLY A 48 -10.00 13.07 -0.99
CA GLY A 48 -10.37 11.77 -0.45
C GLY A 48 -10.70 10.72 -1.52
N LYS A 49 -10.50 11.02 -2.81
CA LYS A 49 -10.72 10.05 -3.89
C LYS A 49 -9.59 9.03 -3.88
N ILE A 50 -9.93 7.74 -3.97
CA ILE A 50 -8.93 6.68 -4.13
C ILE A 50 -8.30 6.83 -5.52
N VAL A 51 -6.99 7.06 -5.55
CA VAL A 51 -6.21 7.19 -6.79
C VAL A 51 -5.34 5.97 -7.07
N LEU A 52 -5.08 5.16 -6.05
CA LEU A 52 -4.36 3.90 -6.15
C LEU A 52 -4.85 2.92 -5.08
N SER A 53 -4.88 1.63 -5.44
CA SER A 53 -5.17 0.54 -4.52
C SER A 53 -4.25 -0.64 -4.88
N ILE A 54 -3.49 -1.12 -3.90
CA ILE A 54 -2.69 -2.35 -4.02
C ILE A 54 -3.29 -3.36 -3.07
N ASP A 55 -3.78 -4.46 -3.62
CA ASP A 55 -4.37 -5.53 -2.84
C ASP A 55 -3.33 -6.55 -2.35
N PHE A 56 -3.76 -7.38 -1.40
CA PHE A 56 -2.95 -8.44 -0.81
C PHE A 56 -2.29 -9.34 -1.86
N ASP A 57 -3.04 -9.77 -2.89
CA ASP A 57 -2.52 -10.71 -3.87
C ASP A 57 -1.49 -10.04 -4.81
N GLU A 58 -1.71 -8.77 -5.17
CA GLU A 58 -0.74 -7.97 -5.91
C GLU A 58 0.55 -7.78 -5.13
N ALA A 59 0.47 -7.36 -3.86
CA ALA A 59 1.63 -7.19 -3.01
C ALA A 59 2.42 -8.49 -2.89
N LYS A 60 1.72 -9.63 -2.71
CA LYS A 60 2.33 -10.95 -2.61
C LYS A 60 3.05 -11.36 -3.90
N ARG A 61 2.43 -11.14 -5.06
CA ARG A 61 3.06 -11.40 -6.36
C ARG A 61 4.29 -10.53 -6.60
N LYS A 62 4.22 -9.24 -6.24
CA LYS A 62 5.32 -8.30 -6.42
C LYS A 62 6.51 -8.60 -5.51
N LYS A 63 6.26 -8.95 -4.26
CA LYS A 63 7.31 -9.39 -3.32
C LYS A 63 8.06 -10.61 -3.87
N ALA A 64 7.32 -11.65 -4.27
CA ALA A 64 7.91 -12.88 -4.82
C ALA A 64 8.68 -12.69 -6.14
N ALA A 65 8.42 -11.61 -6.89
CA ALA A 65 9.14 -11.29 -8.12
C ALA A 65 10.45 -10.50 -7.87
N THR A 66 10.67 -10.05 -6.64
CA THR A 66 11.84 -9.24 -6.23
C THR A 66 12.83 -10.05 -5.38
N GLU A 67 12.44 -11.24 -4.94
CA GLU A 67 13.27 -12.25 -4.25
C GLU A 67 13.97 -13.19 -5.26
#